data_AF-A0AAV4SPC6-F1
#
_entry.id   AF-A0AAV4SPC6-F1
#
_cell.length_a   1.000
_cell.length_b   1.000
_cell.length_c   1.000
_cell.angle_alpha   90.00
_cell.angle_beta   90.00
_cell.angle_gamma   90.00
#
_symmetry.space_group_name_H-M   'P 1'
#
loop_
_entity.id
_entity.type
_entity.pdbx_description
1 polymer ?
#
loop_
_entity_poly.entity_id
_entity_poly.type
_entity_poly.pdbx_seq_one_letter_code
_entity_poly.pdbx_strand_id
1 'polypeptide(L)' 'MKCDDLKTCETCAEKDCKCGSVMDECNCCAICLKCAGETCHDTFDAGCEDGYTCGDPNRSLLDKINIPATCIKKED' A
#
# COMPACT_ATOMS: atom_id res chain seq x y z
N MET A 1 2.52 -17.96 4.32
CA MET A 1 3.93 -18.14 3.91
C MET A 1 4.78 -18.05 5.17
N LYS A 2 5.89 -18.80 5.32
CA LYS A 2 6.81 -18.60 6.46
C LYS A 2 7.90 -17.63 6.00
N CYS A 3 8.03 -16.49 6.68
CA CYS A 3 8.98 -15.41 6.37
C CYS A 3 10.45 -15.74 6.74
N ASP A 4 10.89 -17.00 6.60
CA ASP A 4 12.13 -17.49 7.23
C ASP A 4 13.35 -17.54 6.30
N ASP A 5 13.20 -17.22 5.01
CA ASP A 5 14.32 -17.25 4.06
C ASP A 5 14.87 -15.84 3.82
N LEU A 6 15.96 -15.48 4.50
CA LEU A 6 16.78 -14.30 4.18
C LEU A 6 17.17 -14.24 2.68
N LYS A 7 17.27 -15.40 2.01
CA LYS A 7 17.48 -15.50 0.56
C LYS A 7 16.36 -14.89 -0.26
N THR A 8 15.11 -14.91 0.21
CA THR A 8 14.01 -14.23 -0.48
C THR A 8 14.15 -12.71 -0.41
N CYS A 9 14.81 -12.15 0.61
CA CYS A 9 15.03 -10.70 0.73
C CYS A 9 16.05 -10.15 -0.27
N GLU A 10 17.03 -10.97 -0.65
CA GLU A 10 18.01 -10.60 -1.67
C GLU A 10 17.40 -10.54 -3.09
N THR A 11 16.19 -11.11 -3.28
CA THR A 11 15.47 -11.06 -4.55
C THR A 11 14.50 -9.89 -4.68
N CYS A 12 14.39 -9.05 -3.65
CA CYS A 12 13.57 -7.85 -3.72
C CYS A 12 14.12 -6.93 -4.81
N ALA A 13 13.28 -6.56 -5.77
CA ALA A 13 13.65 -5.54 -6.74
C ALA A 13 13.88 -4.21 -6.00
N GLU A 14 14.99 -3.53 -6.29
CA GLU A 14 15.17 -2.15 -5.85
C GLU A 14 14.04 -1.30 -6.45
N LYS A 15 13.24 -0.67 -5.57
CA LYS A 15 12.14 0.19 -5.98
C LYS A 15 12.45 1.62 -5.59
N ASP A 16 12.37 2.53 -6.57
CA ASP A 16 12.43 3.97 -6.34
C ASP A 16 11.02 4.46 -5.96
N CYS A 17 10.69 4.35 -4.68
CA CYS A 17 9.36 4.70 -4.18
C CYS A 17 9.27 6.21 -3.90
N LYS A 18 8.70 6.95 -4.86
CA LYS A 18 8.60 8.42 -4.80
C LYS A 18 7.83 8.96 -3.59
N CYS A 19 6.81 8.24 -3.15
CA CYS A 19 5.89 8.67 -2.10
C CYS A 19 6.03 7.83 -0.83
N GLY A 20 7.22 7.25 -0.63
CA GLY A 20 7.54 6.40 0.50
C GLY A 20 7.29 4.93 0.25
N SER A 21 7.77 4.11 1.17
CA SER A 21 7.66 2.66 1.13
C SER A 21 7.36 2.09 2.51
N VAL A 22 6.70 0.94 2.52
CA VAL A 22 6.53 0.10 3.70
C VAL A 22 7.21 -1.23 3.46
N MET A 23 7.66 -1.88 4.53
CA MET A 23 8.14 -3.25 4.37
C MET A 23 6.95 -4.20 4.22
N ASP A 24 7.16 -5.26 3.44
CA ASP A 24 6.26 -6.41 3.34
C ASP A 24 5.99 -7.08 4.71
N GLU A 25 5.00 -7.98 4.80
CA GLU A 25 4.70 -8.75 6.02
C GLU A 25 5.93 -9.44 6.62
N CYS A 26 6.90 -9.81 5.77
CA CYS A 26 8.15 -10.43 6.17
C CYS A 26 9.27 -9.45 6.57
N ASN A 27 9.00 -8.13 6.63
CA ASN A 27 9.98 -7.07 6.88
C ASN A 27 11.22 -7.13 5.96
N CYS A 28 11.00 -7.51 4.71
CA CYS A 28 12.03 -8.04 3.83
C CYS A 28 12.16 -7.20 2.55
N CYS A 29 11.06 -6.99 1.84
CA CYS A 29 11.02 -6.14 0.65
C CYS A 29 10.32 -4.81 0.93
N ALA A 30 10.84 -3.74 0.34
CA ALA A 30 10.12 -2.48 0.26
C ALA A 30 8.97 -2.57 -0.77
N ILE A 31 7.78 -2.24 -0.32
CA ILE A 31 6.58 -2.05 -1.12
C ILE A 31 6.34 -0.54 -1.24
N CYS A 32 6.30 -0.02 -2.47
CA CYS A 32 6.03 1.39 -2.68
C CYS A 32 4.59 1.73 -2.32
N LEU A 33 4.43 2.80 -1.55
CA LEU A 33 3.14 3.38 -1.29
C LEU A 33 2.65 4.14 -2.52
N LYS A 34 1.33 4.24 -2.66
CA LYS A 34 0.66 5.04 -3.68
C LYS A 34 0.72 6.51 -3.30
N CYS A 35 1.04 7.35 -4.28
CA CYS A 35 1.07 8.79 -4.08
C CYS A 35 -0.32 9.40 -3.92
N ALA A 36 -0.38 10.60 -3.37
CA ALA A 36 -1.56 11.44 -3.34
C ALA A 36 -2.27 11.50 -4.71
N GLY A 37 -3.56 11.16 -4.73
CA GLY A 37 -4.39 11.15 -5.94
C GLY A 37 -4.23 9.92 -6.84
N GLU A 38 -3.29 9.01 -6.59
CA GLU A 38 -3.21 7.75 -7.33
C GLU A 38 -4.37 6.81 -6.99
N THR A 39 -4.74 5.98 -7.95
CA THR A 39 -5.76 4.94 -7.78
C THR A 39 -5.26 3.87 -6.81
N CYS A 40 -6.12 3.52 -5.86
CA CYS A 40 -5.87 2.54 -4.81
C CYS A 40 -7.05 1.57 -4.67
N HIS A 41 -6.78 0.39 -4.13
CA HIS A 41 -7.78 -0.64 -3.79
C HIS A 41 -7.57 -1.07 -2.33
N ASP A 42 -8.64 -1.02 -1.54
CA ASP A 42 -8.60 -1.25 -0.08
C ASP A 42 -8.19 -2.68 0.31
N THR A 43 -8.26 -3.63 -0.62
CA THR A 43 -8.18 -5.06 -0.33
C THR A 43 -6.89 -5.76 -0.76
N PHE A 44 -6.11 -5.20 -1.69
CA PHE A 44 -5.02 -5.97 -2.34
C PHE A 44 -3.78 -5.17 -2.71
N ASP A 45 -3.80 -3.84 -2.58
CA ASP A 45 -2.70 -3.01 -3.06
C ASP A 45 -1.91 -2.39 -1.92
N ALA A 46 -0.71 -1.92 -2.25
CA ALA A 46 0.09 -1.14 -1.33
C ALA A 46 -0.71 0.08 -0.85
N GLY A 47 -0.62 0.37 0.44
CA GLY A 47 -1.30 1.51 1.04
C GLY A 47 -0.90 2.84 0.39
N CYS A 48 -1.68 3.88 0.66
CA CYS A 48 -1.32 5.25 0.30
C CYS A 48 -0.15 5.75 1.15
N GLU A 49 0.54 6.79 0.66
CA GLU A 49 1.63 7.47 1.37
C GLU A 49 1.22 7.95 2.77
N ASP A 50 2.20 8.21 3.63
CA ASP A 50 1.92 8.60 5.01
C ASP A 50 1.03 9.85 5.08
N GLY A 51 0.02 9.83 5.95
CA GLY A 51 -1.00 10.87 6.01
C GLY A 51 -2.10 10.77 4.94
N TYR A 52 -2.12 9.73 4.09
CA TYR A 52 -3.17 9.49 3.10
C TYR A 52 -3.87 8.14 3.31
N THR A 53 -5.15 8.08 2.95
CA THR A 53 -6.01 6.89 3.02
C THR A 53 -6.63 6.61 1.66
N CYS A 54 -6.97 5.35 1.41
CA CYS A 54 -7.58 4.96 0.14
C CYS A 54 -9.07 5.30 0.13
N GLY A 55 -9.44 6.36 -0.58
CA GLY A 55 -10.81 6.83 -0.68
C GLY A 55 -11.40 7.31 0.65
N ASP A 56 -12.69 7.62 0.61
CA ASP A 56 -13.43 8.02 1.80
C ASP A 56 -13.54 6.84 2.81
N PRO A 57 -13.18 7.05 4.09
CA PRO A 57 -13.22 6.00 5.09
C PRO A 57 -14.65 5.54 5.42
N ASN A 58 -15.67 6.34 5.11
CA ASN A 58 -17.09 6.03 5.35
C ASN A 58 -17.74 5.23 4.21
N ARG A 59 -17.01 4.91 3.14
CA ARG A 59 -17.53 4.04 2.08
C ARG A 59 -17.94 2.68 2.63
N SER A 60 -19.02 2.12 2.09
CA SER A 60 -19.46 0.76 2.43
C SER A 60 -18.35 -0.25 2.14
N LEU A 61 -18.28 -1.33 2.93
CA LEU A 61 -17.29 -2.40 2.71
C LEU A 61 -17.34 -2.94 1.27
N LEU A 62 -18.55 -3.07 0.72
CA LEU A 62 -18.78 -3.55 -0.64
C LEU A 62 -18.20 -2.59 -1.70
N ASP A 63 -18.29 -1.28 -1.47
CA ASP A 63 -17.70 -0.25 -2.32
C ASP A 63 -16.17 -0.29 -2.26
N LYS A 64 -15.60 -0.44 -1.06
CA LYS A 64 -14.14 -0.52 -0.85
C LYS A 64 -13.50 -1.70 -1.58
N ILE A 65 -14.24 -2.81 -1.71
CA ILE A 65 -13.79 -4.03 -2.39
C ILE A 65 -13.92 -3.91 -3.91
N ASN A 66 -15.07 -3.41 -4.40
CA ASN A 66 -15.42 -3.50 -5.82
C ASN A 66 -15.06 -2.25 -6.63
N ILE A 67 -14.86 -1.11 -5.97
CA ILE A 67 -14.71 0.17 -6.66
C ILE A 67 -13.35 0.78 -6.31
N PRO A 68 -12.44 0.95 -7.30
CA PRO A 68 -11.20 1.69 -7.10
C PRO A 68 -11.48 3.05 -6.48
N ALA A 69 -10.63 3.46 -5.55
CA ALA A 69 -10.65 4.80 -4.99
C ALA A 69 -9.33 5.51 -5.32
N THR A 70 -9.15 6.72 -4.79
CA THR A 70 -7.90 7.45 -4.90
C THR A 70 -7.33 7.73 -3.52
N CYS A 71 -6.00 7.87 -3.44
CA CYS A 71 -5.34 8.26 -2.20
C CYS A 71 -5.69 9.70 -1.85
N ILE A 72 -6.48 9.88 -0.80
CA ILE A 72 -6.90 11.18 -0.28
C ILE A 72 -6.26 11.41 1.08
N LYS A 73 -6.11 12.69 1.47
CA LYS A 73 -5.51 13.04 2.75
C LYS A 73 -6.40 12.52 3.89
N LYS A 74 -5.80 11.91 4.92
CA LYS A 74 -6.50 11.56 6.15
C LYS A 74 -6.98 12.85 6.81
N GLU A 75 -8.27 12.93 7.11
CA GLU A 75 -8.80 13.97 7.98
C GLU A 75 -8.46 13.58 9.43
N ASP A 76 -7.85 14.51 10.16
CA ASP A 76 -7.38 14.35 11.56
C ASP A 76 -8.56 14.51 12.55
#